data_AF-A0A1X2G6G8-F1
#
_entry.id   AF-A0A1X2G6G8-F1
#
_cell.length_a   1.000
_cell.length_b   1.000
_cell.length_c   1.000
_cell.angle_alpha   90.00
_cell.angle_beta   90.00
_cell.angle_gamma   90.00
#
_symmetry.space_group_name_H-M   'P 1'
#
loop_
_entity.id
_entity.type
_entity.pdbx_description
1 polymer ?
#
loop_
_entity_poly.entity_id
_entity_poly.type
_entity_poly.pdbx_seq_one_letter_code
_entity_poly.pdbx_strand_id
1 'polypeptide(L)'
;MNSTSIPLEESSILEHLITIRNRLSALKKDRSSYAKTDDIIPLYKQTEQQLENLANVRAGDVWNRLNRNRVNDVLDDVMSLLSLFFMSIGRNREYPAVYAQLVTVERYLDQLNQMGIYTDRVLVEIEDRLDDVGSIINQEPTSDYSVYFLELLRKKYSRSKEALNSLLTSIREVSPELKPLHEDLVELRGQLSAVAQRPSGYKASDIYPYQEKLREIDNLKSGLFPKDGTVPKGQALIVGLLEQLYEETHDLIASTDCISDSLKPIADRLKEIKNQLERLALTHRWTLRETDLYTFQLQLQEIEKLRQNGKFRDPKSEKNAVPDGQALINFLLRGCYRLITKMLSENVPVSEAIMPIYNQLSTVRRCLVEVTKYGRPDSARDLYPYQLKLASIDNMRINGVFYDEDGNIPEGQAMCVALLNECYDMLHDLIATVDDCL
;
A
#
# COMPACT_ATOMS: atom_id res chain seq x y z
N MET A 1 18.76 -18.63 10.10
CA MET A 1 17.56 -19.36 9.63
C MET A 1 17.53 -20.68 10.37
N ASN A 2 16.65 -20.83 11.36
CA ASN A 2 16.37 -22.16 11.89
C ASN A 2 15.50 -22.85 10.86
N SER A 3 16.07 -23.79 10.11
CA SER A 3 15.34 -24.74 9.29
C SER A 3 14.53 -25.64 10.22
N THR A 4 13.38 -25.16 10.69
CA THR A 4 12.35 -26.04 11.25
C THR A 4 12.02 -27.06 10.17
N SER A 5 12.36 -28.33 10.44
CA SER A 5 12.02 -29.45 9.58
C SER A 5 10.51 -29.40 9.30
N ILE A 6 10.14 -29.37 8.03
CA ILE A 6 8.74 -29.39 7.62
C ILE A 6 8.19 -30.77 8.01
N PRO A 7 7.03 -30.86 8.69
CA PRO A 7 6.38 -32.13 8.96
C PRO A 7 6.15 -32.92 7.66
N LEU A 8 6.30 -34.24 7.71
CA LEU A 8 6.12 -35.10 6.54
C LEU A 8 4.70 -34.96 5.96
N GLU A 9 3.73 -34.76 6.84
CA GLU A 9 2.31 -34.55 6.52
C GLU A 9 2.06 -33.26 5.72
N GLU A 10 2.92 -32.24 5.88
CA GLU A 10 2.78 -30.95 5.20
C GLU A 10 3.66 -30.83 3.94
N SER A 11 4.50 -31.83 3.68
CA SER A 11 5.49 -31.78 2.59
C SER A 11 4.83 -31.82 1.22
N SER A 12 3.78 -32.64 1.06
CA SER A 12 2.98 -32.68 -0.17
C SER A 12 2.26 -31.35 -0.42
N ILE A 13 1.70 -30.73 0.62
CA ILE A 13 1.02 -29.43 0.54
C ILE A 13 2.00 -28.35 0.07
N LEU A 14 3.22 -28.35 0.62
CA LEU A 14 4.26 -27.42 0.22
C LEU A 14 4.60 -27.53 -1.28
N GLU A 15 4.76 -28.74 -1.81
CA GLU A 15 5.09 -28.97 -3.21
C GLU A 15 3.99 -28.45 -4.15
N HIS A 16 2.73 -28.66 -3.81
CA HIS A 16 1.60 -28.13 -4.57
C HIS A 16 1.57 -26.61 -4.54
N LEU A 17 1.75 -25.99 -3.36
CA LEU A 17 1.80 -24.53 -3.23
C LEU A 17 2.96 -23.92 -4.00
N ILE A 18 4.14 -24.55 -4.00
CA ILE A 18 5.29 -24.12 -4.81
C ILE A 18 4.94 -24.15 -6.31
N THR A 19 4.24 -25.21 -6.75
CA THR A 19 3.81 -25.36 -8.14
C THR A 19 2.84 -24.24 -8.53
N ILE A 20 1.84 -23.96 -7.69
CA ILE A 20 0.90 -22.86 -7.89
C ILE A 20 1.64 -21.51 -7.96
N ARG A 21 2.53 -21.23 -7.01
CA ARG A 21 3.33 -20.01 -6.98
C ARG A 21 4.15 -19.84 -8.27
N ASN A 22 4.75 -20.92 -8.76
CA ASN A 22 5.56 -20.87 -9.99
C ASN A 22 4.70 -20.57 -11.23
N ARG A 23 3.48 -21.13 -11.31
CA ARG A 23 2.52 -20.83 -12.38
C ARG A 23 2.05 -19.36 -12.33
N LEU A 24 1.68 -18.86 -11.15
CA LEU A 24 1.33 -17.44 -10.95
C LEU A 24 2.51 -16.51 -11.30
N SER A 25 3.73 -16.90 -10.93
CA SER A 25 4.93 -16.15 -11.28
C SER A 25 5.22 -16.14 -12.79
N ALA A 26 4.90 -17.22 -13.50
CA ALA A 26 5.01 -17.29 -14.95
C ALA A 26 3.99 -16.36 -15.63
N LEU A 27 2.73 -16.39 -15.19
CA LEU A 27 1.68 -15.48 -15.67
C LEU A 27 2.07 -14.01 -15.44
N LYS A 28 2.65 -13.67 -14.28
CA LYS A 28 3.13 -12.31 -13.99
C LYS A 28 4.24 -11.87 -14.95
N LYS A 29 5.10 -12.80 -15.36
CA LYS A 29 6.22 -12.50 -16.26
C LYS A 29 5.76 -12.32 -17.70
N ASP A 30 4.66 -12.96 -18.10
CA ASP A 30 4.10 -12.78 -19.41
C ASP A 30 3.59 -11.33 -19.56
N ARG A 31 4.12 -10.64 -20.58
CA ARG A 31 3.73 -9.26 -20.92
C ARG A 31 3.04 -9.20 -22.29
N SER A 32 2.82 -10.34 -22.94
CA SER A 32 2.24 -10.42 -24.28
C SER A 32 0.72 -10.25 -24.28
N SER A 33 0.06 -10.60 -23.17
CA SER A 33 -1.38 -10.48 -22.98
C SER A 33 -1.71 -10.10 -21.53
N TYR A 34 -2.94 -9.64 -21.29
CA TYR A 34 -3.48 -9.39 -19.96
C TYR A 34 -3.80 -10.71 -19.26
N ALA A 35 -3.80 -10.70 -17.92
CA ALA A 35 -4.18 -11.88 -17.15
C ALA A 35 -5.67 -12.22 -17.37
N LYS A 36 -5.97 -13.50 -17.65
CA LYS A 36 -7.33 -13.97 -17.92
C LYS A 36 -7.94 -14.62 -16.69
N THR A 37 -9.24 -14.41 -16.49
CA THR A 37 -10.00 -15.04 -15.39
C THR A 37 -9.88 -16.57 -15.42
N ASP A 38 -9.92 -17.17 -16.61
CA ASP A 38 -9.86 -18.62 -16.80
C ASP A 38 -8.52 -19.24 -16.38
N ASP A 39 -7.44 -18.46 -16.35
CA ASP A 39 -6.13 -18.93 -15.87
C ASP A 39 -5.98 -18.77 -14.35
N ILE A 40 -6.58 -17.73 -13.78
CA ILE A 40 -6.42 -17.36 -12.37
C ILE A 40 -7.36 -18.15 -11.45
N ILE A 41 -8.63 -18.34 -11.85
CA ILE A 41 -9.63 -19.00 -10.99
C ILE A 41 -9.30 -20.47 -10.68
N PRO A 42 -8.77 -21.28 -11.63
CA PRO A 42 -8.32 -22.63 -11.29
C PRO A 42 -7.19 -22.65 -10.26
N LEU A 43 -6.24 -21.70 -10.34
CA LEU A 43 -5.14 -21.59 -9.38
C LEU A 43 -5.64 -21.18 -7.98
N TYR A 44 -6.63 -20.31 -7.92
CA TYR A 44 -7.31 -19.96 -6.67
C TYR A 44 -7.98 -21.19 -6.03
N LYS A 45 -8.79 -21.94 -6.78
CA LYS A 45 -9.45 -23.17 -6.29
C LYS A 45 -8.46 -24.23 -5.80
N GLN A 46 -7.34 -24.41 -6.53
CA GLN A 46 -6.27 -25.31 -6.09
C GLN A 46 -5.66 -24.84 -4.76
N THR A 47 -5.52 -23.54 -4.55
CA THR A 47 -5.01 -22.96 -3.31
C THR A 47 -5.98 -23.19 -2.14
N GLU A 48 -7.28 -23.03 -2.37
CA GLU A 48 -8.32 -23.33 -1.36
C GLU A 48 -8.27 -24.81 -0.94
N GLN A 49 -8.13 -25.73 -1.90
CA GLN A 49 -7.98 -27.15 -1.58
C GLN A 49 -6.72 -27.44 -0.74
N GLN A 50 -5.58 -26.80 -1.04
CA GLN A 50 -4.38 -26.95 -0.22
C GLN A 50 -4.56 -26.35 1.18
N LEU A 51 -5.35 -25.29 1.31
CA LEU A 51 -5.66 -24.69 2.60
C LEU A 51 -6.51 -25.61 3.47
N GLU A 52 -7.50 -26.28 2.89
CA GLU A 52 -8.32 -27.28 3.59
C GLU A 52 -7.48 -28.48 4.03
N ASN A 53 -6.59 -28.98 3.16
CA ASN A 53 -5.66 -30.04 3.51
C ASN A 53 -4.76 -29.63 4.69
N LEU A 54 -4.25 -28.40 4.67
CA LEU A 54 -3.42 -27.86 5.74
C LEU A 54 -4.21 -27.72 7.05
N ALA A 55 -5.48 -27.31 6.96
CA ALA A 55 -6.36 -27.24 8.11
C ALA A 55 -6.62 -28.62 8.71
N ASN A 56 -6.84 -29.64 7.88
CA ASN A 56 -7.03 -31.01 8.33
C ASN A 56 -5.80 -31.55 9.06
N VAL A 57 -4.59 -31.27 8.56
CA VAL A 57 -3.32 -31.63 9.22
C VAL A 57 -3.14 -30.89 10.56
N ARG A 58 -3.60 -29.64 10.64
CA ARG A 58 -3.43 -28.76 11.81
C ARG A 58 -4.65 -28.67 12.72
N ALA A 59 -5.62 -29.57 12.58
CA ALA A 59 -6.88 -29.58 13.35
C ALA A 59 -7.62 -28.22 13.34
N GLY A 60 -7.63 -27.55 12.18
CA GLY A 60 -8.31 -26.27 11.95
C GLY A 60 -7.45 -25.02 12.20
N ASP A 61 -6.36 -25.10 12.97
CA ASP A 61 -5.54 -23.92 13.29
C ASP A 61 -4.38 -23.73 12.30
N VAL A 62 -4.73 -23.39 11.05
CA VAL A 62 -3.76 -23.17 9.96
C VAL A 62 -2.78 -22.03 10.28
N TRP A 63 -3.24 -21.05 11.05
CA TRP A 63 -2.60 -19.74 11.21
C TRP A 63 -1.98 -19.52 12.59
N ASN A 64 -1.73 -20.60 13.34
CA ASN A 64 -1.00 -20.54 14.58
C ASN A 64 0.42 -20.01 14.35
N ARG A 65 0.87 -19.07 15.18
CA ARG A 65 2.24 -18.54 15.11
C ARG A 65 3.28 -19.58 15.49
N LEU A 66 2.95 -20.51 16.39
CA LEU A 66 3.88 -21.54 16.87
C LEU A 66 4.19 -22.60 15.80
N ASN A 67 3.23 -22.85 14.90
CA ASN A 67 3.34 -23.84 13.84
C ASN A 67 3.76 -23.22 12.50
N ARG A 68 4.14 -21.92 12.49
CA ARG A 68 4.59 -21.27 11.25
C ARG A 68 5.89 -21.90 10.77
N ASN A 69 5.87 -22.34 9.53
CA ASN A 69 7.03 -22.90 8.84
C ASN A 69 7.03 -22.43 7.37
N ARG A 70 7.85 -23.09 6.53
CA ARG A 70 7.99 -22.76 5.11
C ARG A 70 6.67 -22.83 4.32
N VAL A 71 5.72 -23.69 4.72
CA VAL A 71 4.39 -23.79 4.08
C VAL A 71 3.66 -22.47 4.19
N ASN A 72 3.68 -21.84 5.37
CA ASN A 72 3.04 -20.55 5.58
C ASN A 72 3.70 -19.43 4.76
N ASP A 73 5.03 -19.43 4.63
CA ASP A 73 5.72 -18.45 3.77
C ASP A 73 5.27 -18.57 2.31
N VAL A 74 5.24 -19.80 1.76
CA VAL A 74 4.84 -20.02 0.36
C VAL A 74 3.34 -19.75 0.17
N LEU A 75 2.52 -20.04 1.18
CA LEU A 75 1.10 -19.72 1.15
C LEU A 75 0.85 -18.21 1.16
N ASP A 76 1.58 -17.44 1.99
CA ASP A 76 1.52 -15.97 1.98
C ASP A 76 1.95 -15.41 0.61
N ASP A 77 2.98 -15.98 -0.02
CA ASP A 77 3.42 -15.63 -1.39
C ASP A 77 2.29 -15.86 -2.42
N VAL A 78 1.69 -17.06 -2.41
CA VAL A 78 0.59 -17.45 -3.33
C VAL A 78 -0.62 -16.54 -3.13
N MET A 79 -1.03 -16.30 -1.89
CA MET A 79 -2.17 -15.43 -1.57
C MET A 79 -1.93 -13.98 -1.97
N SER A 80 -0.70 -13.48 -1.79
CA SER A 80 -0.33 -12.13 -2.24
C SER A 80 -0.39 -12.01 -3.76
N LEU A 81 0.14 -13.00 -4.50
CA LEU A 81 0.04 -13.03 -5.96
C LEU A 81 -1.41 -13.10 -6.43
N LEU A 82 -2.20 -14.04 -5.89
CA LEU A 82 -3.62 -14.17 -6.22
C LEU A 82 -4.37 -12.88 -5.96
N SER A 83 -4.14 -12.23 -4.81
CA SER A 83 -4.77 -10.94 -4.51
C SER A 83 -4.51 -9.89 -5.57
N LEU A 84 -3.28 -9.75 -6.03
CA LEU A 84 -2.92 -8.79 -7.08
C LEU A 84 -3.50 -9.19 -8.44
N PHE A 85 -3.58 -10.48 -8.75
CA PHE A 85 -4.25 -10.96 -9.97
C PHE A 85 -5.76 -10.73 -9.95
N PHE A 86 -6.42 -10.92 -8.80
CA PHE A 86 -7.84 -10.62 -8.67
C PHE A 86 -8.11 -9.13 -8.86
N MET A 87 -7.21 -8.27 -8.38
CA MET A 87 -7.28 -6.84 -8.66
C MET A 87 -7.07 -6.53 -10.15
N SER A 88 -6.10 -7.19 -10.81
CA SER A 88 -5.79 -6.93 -12.23
C SER A 88 -6.89 -7.40 -13.19
N ILE A 89 -7.63 -8.43 -12.83
CA ILE A 89 -8.83 -8.87 -13.58
C ILE A 89 -10.09 -8.11 -13.17
N GLY A 90 -9.99 -7.08 -12.34
CA GLY A 90 -11.09 -6.20 -11.93
C GLY A 90 -12.00 -6.73 -10.82
N ARG A 91 -11.73 -7.94 -10.28
CA ARG A 91 -12.56 -8.61 -9.25
C ARG A 91 -12.20 -8.15 -7.84
N ASN A 92 -12.16 -6.83 -7.63
CA ASN A 92 -11.68 -6.18 -6.41
C ASN A 92 -12.59 -6.42 -5.18
N ARG A 93 -13.86 -6.77 -5.42
CA ARG A 93 -14.89 -6.95 -4.39
C ARG A 93 -14.95 -8.39 -3.85
N GLU A 94 -13.94 -9.20 -4.15
CA GLU A 94 -13.86 -10.59 -3.68
C GLU A 94 -12.82 -10.77 -2.60
N TYR A 95 -13.02 -11.78 -1.75
CA TYR A 95 -12.12 -12.11 -0.64
C TYR A 95 -10.63 -12.20 -1.02
N PRO A 96 -10.21 -12.90 -2.09
CA PRO A 96 -8.79 -12.94 -2.45
C PRO A 96 -8.19 -11.57 -2.76
N ALA A 97 -8.96 -10.63 -3.33
CA ALA A 97 -8.46 -9.33 -3.75
C ALA A 97 -7.94 -8.47 -2.58
N VAL A 98 -8.44 -8.67 -1.35
CA VAL A 98 -8.07 -7.83 -0.20
C VAL A 98 -6.80 -8.26 0.54
N TYR A 99 -6.26 -9.46 0.26
CA TYR A 99 -5.17 -10.03 1.06
C TYR A 99 -3.88 -9.20 0.99
N ALA A 100 -3.43 -8.80 -0.21
CA ALA A 100 -2.21 -8.01 -0.39
C ALA A 100 -2.31 -6.65 0.30
N GLN A 101 -3.49 -6.04 0.29
CA GLN A 101 -3.76 -4.79 1.00
C GLN A 101 -3.68 -4.98 2.51
N LEU A 102 -4.32 -6.00 3.07
CA LEU A 102 -4.26 -6.28 4.51
C LEU A 102 -2.82 -6.51 4.98
N VAL A 103 -2.03 -7.29 4.25
CA VAL A 103 -0.62 -7.53 4.59
C VAL A 103 0.19 -6.24 4.53
N THR A 104 -0.03 -5.41 3.50
CA THR A 104 0.71 -4.15 3.35
C THR A 104 0.32 -3.15 4.45
N VAL A 105 -0.97 -3.03 4.78
CA VAL A 105 -1.48 -2.16 5.85
C VAL A 105 -0.98 -2.62 7.22
N GLU A 106 -1.02 -3.93 7.52
CA GLU A 106 -0.48 -4.50 8.77
C GLU A 106 0.99 -4.09 8.96
N ARG A 107 1.81 -4.24 7.91
CA ARG A 107 3.22 -3.83 7.93
C ARG A 107 3.41 -2.32 8.03
N TYR A 108 2.57 -1.55 7.37
CA TYR A 108 2.67 -0.11 7.44
C TYR A 108 2.32 0.41 8.85
N LEU A 109 1.26 -0.12 9.47
CA LEU A 109 0.89 0.20 10.86
C LEU A 109 1.98 -0.18 11.86
N ASP A 110 2.61 -1.36 11.71
CA ASP A 110 3.76 -1.76 12.52
C ASP A 110 4.90 -0.72 12.44
N GLN A 111 5.18 -0.22 11.24
CA GLN A 111 6.21 0.81 11.02
C GLN A 111 5.80 2.17 11.55
N LEU A 112 4.54 2.57 11.39
CA LEU A 112 4.01 3.79 11.99
C LEU A 112 4.14 3.76 13.51
N ASN A 113 3.84 2.62 14.14
CA ASN A 113 3.99 2.45 15.58
C ASN A 113 5.45 2.53 16.05
N GLN A 114 6.37 1.83 15.38
CA GLN A 114 7.79 1.86 15.74
C GLN A 114 8.42 3.24 15.58
N MET A 115 8.03 3.94 14.50
CA MET A 115 8.64 5.19 14.10
C MET A 115 7.84 6.41 14.52
N GLY A 116 6.68 6.33 15.15
CA GLY A 116 5.94 7.53 15.61
C GLY A 116 5.60 8.60 14.54
N ILE A 117 5.81 8.37 13.24
CA ILE A 117 5.56 9.35 12.18
C ILE A 117 4.16 9.12 11.64
N TYR A 118 3.16 9.73 12.26
CA TYR A 118 1.80 9.67 11.78
C TYR A 118 1.02 10.91 12.17
N THR A 119 0.06 11.28 11.34
CA THR A 119 -0.91 12.34 11.61
C THR A 119 -2.30 11.72 11.63
N ASP A 120 -3.26 12.41 12.24
CA ASP A 120 -4.68 12.01 12.21
C ASP A 120 -5.12 11.71 10.78
N ARG A 121 -4.70 12.54 9.81
CA ARG A 121 -5.03 12.35 8.39
C ARG A 121 -4.55 11.00 7.84
N VAL A 122 -3.30 10.62 8.09
CA VAL A 122 -2.76 9.34 7.57
C VAL A 122 -3.50 8.16 8.20
N LEU A 123 -3.82 8.24 9.48
CA LEU A 123 -4.55 7.18 10.16
C LEU A 123 -6.00 7.08 9.68
N VAL A 124 -6.66 8.21 9.41
CA VAL A 124 -8.01 8.24 8.81
C VAL A 124 -8.01 7.66 7.41
N GLU A 125 -7.01 7.99 6.57
CA GLU A 125 -6.88 7.38 5.23
C GLU A 125 -6.73 5.85 5.31
N ILE A 126 -6.03 5.33 6.34
CA ILE A 126 -5.94 3.88 6.60
C ILE A 126 -7.26 3.33 7.17
N GLU A 127 -7.95 4.09 8.01
CA GLU A 127 -9.25 3.74 8.59
C GLU A 127 -10.29 3.50 7.50
N ASP A 128 -10.44 4.47 6.59
CA ASP A 128 -11.34 4.41 5.43
C ASP A 128 -11.03 3.18 4.56
N ARG A 129 -9.75 2.89 4.35
CA ARG A 129 -9.32 1.71 3.58
C ARG A 129 -9.70 0.40 4.29
N LEU A 130 -9.46 0.32 5.60
CA LEU A 130 -9.85 -0.85 6.37
C LEU A 130 -11.37 -1.00 6.39
N ASP A 131 -12.14 0.08 6.45
CA ASP A 131 -13.60 -0.01 6.37
C ASP A 131 -14.08 -0.53 5.01
N ASP A 132 -13.48 -0.11 3.90
CA ASP A 132 -13.76 -0.68 2.57
C ASP A 132 -13.43 -2.18 2.52
N VAL A 133 -12.27 -2.59 3.04
CA VAL A 133 -11.90 -4.01 3.14
C VAL A 133 -12.84 -4.79 4.06
N GLY A 134 -13.24 -4.20 5.18
CA GLY A 134 -14.20 -4.76 6.13
C GLY A 134 -15.57 -4.96 5.49
N SER A 135 -16.00 -4.02 4.62
CA SER A 135 -17.24 -4.13 3.87
C SER A 135 -17.25 -5.35 2.95
N ILE A 136 -16.08 -5.79 2.46
CA ILE A 136 -15.94 -6.99 1.63
C ILE A 136 -15.95 -8.24 2.51
N ILE A 137 -15.11 -8.28 3.57
CA ILE A 137 -14.94 -9.45 4.45
C ILE A 137 -16.21 -9.80 5.25
N ASN A 138 -17.01 -8.79 5.60
CA ASN A 138 -18.20 -8.97 6.43
C ASN A 138 -19.47 -9.25 5.61
N GLN A 139 -19.41 -9.23 4.29
CA GLN A 139 -20.53 -9.69 3.45
C GLN A 139 -20.83 -11.17 3.74
N GLU A 140 -22.12 -11.52 3.75
CA GLU A 140 -22.52 -12.92 3.81
C GLU A 140 -21.90 -13.66 2.62
N PRO A 141 -21.26 -14.83 2.85
CA PRO A 141 -20.64 -15.58 1.78
C PRO A 141 -21.71 -16.00 0.78
N THR A 142 -21.67 -15.39 -0.41
CA THR A 142 -22.57 -15.71 -1.52
C THR A 142 -22.16 -16.99 -2.26
N SER A 143 -20.97 -17.52 -1.98
CA SER A 143 -20.37 -18.68 -2.67
C SER A 143 -19.71 -19.67 -1.70
N ASP A 144 -19.36 -20.84 -2.25
CA ASP A 144 -18.68 -21.99 -1.61
C ASP A 144 -17.19 -21.68 -1.31
N TYR A 145 -16.94 -20.55 -0.61
CA TYR A 145 -15.60 -20.10 -0.28
C TYR A 145 -14.98 -20.93 0.84
N SER A 146 -13.67 -21.15 0.77
CA SER A 146 -12.95 -21.82 1.86
C SER A 146 -13.08 -21.03 3.17
N VAL A 147 -13.71 -21.64 4.17
CA VAL A 147 -13.93 -21.05 5.51
C VAL A 147 -12.61 -20.59 6.14
N TYR A 148 -11.54 -21.36 5.94
CA TYR A 148 -10.21 -21.08 6.47
C TYR A 148 -9.54 -19.86 5.84
N PHE A 149 -9.87 -19.55 4.58
CA PHE A 149 -9.35 -18.37 3.90
C PHE A 149 -10.01 -17.11 4.47
N LEU A 150 -11.33 -17.13 4.60
CA LEU A 150 -12.08 -16.02 5.19
C LEU A 150 -11.70 -15.79 6.66
N GLU A 151 -11.49 -16.84 7.43
CA GLU A 151 -11.03 -16.74 8.83
C GLU A 151 -9.66 -16.04 8.94
N LEU A 152 -8.72 -16.37 8.04
CA LEU A 152 -7.44 -15.66 7.97
C LEU A 152 -7.62 -14.17 7.74
N LEU A 153 -8.44 -13.81 6.75
CA LEU A 153 -8.69 -12.42 6.39
C LEU A 153 -9.30 -11.67 7.57
N ARG A 154 -10.28 -12.26 8.26
CA ARG A 154 -10.87 -11.71 9.49
C ARG A 154 -9.84 -11.51 10.59
N LYS A 155 -8.96 -12.49 10.81
CA LYS A 155 -7.89 -12.40 11.81
C LYS A 155 -6.88 -11.30 11.48
N LYS A 156 -6.49 -11.16 10.21
CA LYS A 156 -5.60 -10.08 9.75
C LYS A 156 -6.28 -8.73 9.84
N TYR A 157 -7.54 -8.64 9.42
CA TYR A 157 -8.36 -7.44 9.52
C TYR A 157 -8.50 -6.95 10.96
N SER A 158 -8.86 -7.84 11.91
CA SER A 158 -8.97 -7.51 13.34
C SER A 158 -7.65 -6.96 13.88
N ARG A 159 -6.52 -7.61 13.57
CA ARG A 159 -5.20 -7.13 14.00
C ARG A 159 -4.87 -5.76 13.45
N SER A 160 -5.15 -5.50 12.17
CA SER A 160 -4.93 -4.19 11.56
C SER A 160 -5.82 -3.12 12.20
N LYS A 161 -7.10 -3.43 12.49
CA LYS A 161 -8.01 -2.52 13.20
C LYS A 161 -7.58 -2.28 14.65
N GLU A 162 -7.13 -3.30 15.38
CA GLU A 162 -6.59 -3.17 16.74
C GLU A 162 -5.34 -2.30 16.77
N ALA A 163 -4.39 -2.54 15.85
CA ALA A 163 -3.19 -1.72 15.72
C ALA A 163 -3.52 -0.26 15.36
N LEU A 164 -4.44 -0.04 14.42
CA LEU A 164 -4.92 1.30 14.07
C LEU A 164 -5.59 2.00 15.26
N ASN A 165 -6.48 1.32 15.98
CA ASN A 165 -7.17 1.86 17.15
C ASN A 165 -6.20 2.21 18.26
N SER A 166 -5.15 1.40 18.46
CA SER A 166 -4.08 1.71 19.41
C SER A 166 -3.37 3.02 19.04
N LEU A 167 -3.07 3.24 17.76
CA LEU A 167 -2.43 4.47 17.27
C LEU A 167 -3.37 5.69 17.30
N LEU A 168 -4.66 5.51 16.97
CA LEU A 168 -5.65 6.58 17.06
C LEU A 168 -5.86 7.02 18.51
N THR A 169 -5.91 6.06 19.44
CA THR A 169 -6.04 6.34 20.87
C THR A 169 -4.81 7.11 21.38
N SER A 170 -3.60 6.70 20.99
CA SER A 170 -2.39 7.39 21.43
C SER A 170 -2.31 8.85 20.99
N ILE A 171 -2.86 9.21 19.80
CA ILE A 171 -2.95 10.62 19.36
C ILE A 171 -4.10 11.36 20.04
N ARG A 172 -5.29 10.77 20.09
CA ARG A 172 -6.50 11.43 20.62
C ARG A 172 -6.41 11.69 22.12
N GLU A 173 -5.61 10.91 22.84
CA GLU A 173 -5.36 11.12 24.27
C GLU A 173 -4.34 12.23 24.56
N VAL A 174 -3.65 12.79 23.56
CA VAL A 174 -2.74 13.92 23.77
C VAL A 174 -3.54 15.13 24.24
N SER A 175 -3.16 15.65 25.41
CA SER A 175 -3.75 16.84 26.01
C SER A 175 -3.64 18.06 25.08
N PRO A 176 -4.63 18.99 25.07
CA PRO A 176 -4.65 20.13 24.16
C PRO A 176 -3.42 21.04 24.33
N GLU A 177 -2.81 21.06 25.52
CA GLU A 177 -1.57 21.80 25.79
C GLU A 177 -0.34 21.18 25.10
N LEU A 178 -0.31 19.85 24.94
CA LEU A 178 0.79 19.12 24.31
C LEU A 178 0.58 18.89 22.81
N LYS A 179 -0.62 19.13 22.29
CA LYS A 179 -0.95 18.92 20.88
C LYS A 179 -0.09 19.76 19.91
N PRO A 180 0.18 21.06 20.15
CA PRO A 180 1.08 21.82 19.29
C PRO A 180 2.50 21.22 19.25
N LEU A 181 3.01 20.80 20.41
CA LEU A 181 4.33 20.17 20.53
C LEU A 181 4.40 18.84 19.77
N HIS A 182 3.32 18.05 19.83
CA HIS A 182 3.19 16.82 19.06
C HIS A 182 3.24 17.09 17.56
N GLU A 183 2.45 18.05 17.08
CA GLU A 183 2.38 18.44 15.67
C GLU A 183 3.74 18.93 15.17
N ASP A 184 4.44 19.78 15.93
CA ASP A 184 5.79 20.27 15.63
C ASP A 184 6.80 19.12 15.48
N LEU A 185 6.77 18.14 16.40
CA LEU A 185 7.67 16.98 16.35
C LEU A 185 7.39 16.07 15.14
N VAL A 186 6.12 15.81 14.85
CA VAL A 186 5.71 15.00 13.69
C VAL A 186 6.09 15.71 12.39
N GLU A 187 5.87 17.02 12.31
CA GLU A 187 6.28 17.82 11.15
C GLU A 187 7.79 17.81 10.97
N LEU A 188 8.54 18.08 12.04
CA LEU A 188 10.01 18.09 12.02
C LEU A 188 10.58 16.76 11.56
N ARG A 189 9.99 15.64 12.02
CA ARG A 189 10.38 14.29 11.57
C ARG A 189 10.02 14.04 10.11
N GLY A 190 8.86 14.51 9.66
CA GLY A 190 8.47 14.44 8.26
C GLY A 190 9.45 15.17 7.34
N GLN A 191 9.85 16.39 7.73
CA GLN A 191 10.86 17.17 7.03
C GLN A 191 12.24 16.49 7.05
N LEU A 192 12.68 15.99 8.21
CA LEU A 192 13.93 15.24 8.36
C LEU A 192 13.95 14.00 7.44
N SER A 193 12.85 13.24 7.41
CA SER A 193 12.68 12.09 6.56
C SER A 193 12.76 12.44 5.07
N ALA A 194 12.20 13.59 4.67
CA ALA A 194 12.29 14.09 3.30
C ALA A 194 13.72 14.48 2.91
N VAL A 195 14.49 15.08 3.83
CA VAL A 195 15.91 15.40 3.61
C VAL A 195 16.75 14.15 3.46
N ALA A 196 16.60 13.17 4.36
CA ALA A 196 17.36 11.92 4.35
C ALA A 196 17.13 11.11 3.07
N GLN A 197 15.94 11.18 2.49
CA GLN A 197 15.54 10.41 1.30
C GLN A 197 15.74 11.14 -0.04
N ARG A 198 16.46 12.29 -0.05
CA ARG A 198 16.76 13.03 -1.28
C ARG A 198 17.56 12.17 -2.26
N PRO A 199 17.23 12.18 -3.57
CA PRO A 199 17.98 11.42 -4.58
C PRO A 199 19.46 11.81 -4.68
N SER A 200 19.78 13.09 -4.43
CA SER A 200 21.15 13.63 -4.40
C SER A 200 21.93 13.25 -3.15
N GLY A 201 21.32 12.53 -2.20
CA GLY A 201 21.83 12.38 -0.84
C GLY A 201 21.65 13.65 -0.01
N TYR A 202 22.24 13.63 1.19
CA TYR A 202 22.22 14.71 2.17
C TYR A 202 23.61 14.86 2.79
N LYS A 203 23.87 16.01 3.41
CA LYS A 203 25.07 16.30 4.20
C LYS A 203 24.71 16.52 5.66
N ALA A 204 25.69 16.44 6.56
CA ALA A 204 25.50 16.75 7.97
C ALA A 204 25.01 18.21 8.16
N SER A 205 25.46 19.13 7.30
CA SER A 205 24.97 20.51 7.24
C SER A 205 23.47 20.63 6.98
N ASP A 206 22.87 19.67 6.27
CA ASP A 206 21.44 19.64 6.03
C ASP A 206 20.66 19.16 7.25
N ILE A 207 21.31 18.48 8.21
CA ILE A 207 20.69 17.89 9.41
C ILE A 207 20.80 18.80 10.64
N TYR A 208 21.88 19.58 10.79
CA TYR A 208 22.06 20.49 11.94
C TYR A 208 20.87 21.42 12.22
N PRO A 209 20.19 22.03 11.22
CA PRO A 209 19.01 22.86 11.49
C PRO A 209 17.87 22.11 12.20
N TYR A 210 17.73 20.81 11.95
CA TYR A 210 16.73 19.97 12.64
C TYR A 210 17.14 19.68 14.08
N GLN A 211 18.43 19.49 14.34
CA GLN A 211 18.96 19.31 15.70
C GLN A 211 18.80 20.58 16.56
N GLU A 212 18.96 21.76 15.97
CA GLU A 212 18.73 23.04 16.65
C GLU A 212 17.25 23.23 16.99
N LYS A 213 16.35 23.01 16.04
CA LYS A 213 14.90 23.02 16.28
C LYS A 213 14.48 22.01 17.36
N LEU A 214 15.06 20.81 17.39
CA LEU A 214 14.80 19.84 18.45
C LEU A 214 15.17 20.38 19.84
N ARG A 215 16.28 21.10 19.96
CA ARG A 215 16.69 21.73 21.23
C ARG A 215 15.73 22.84 21.64
N GLU A 216 15.24 23.63 20.70
CA GLU A 216 14.22 24.65 20.95
C GLU A 216 12.93 24.02 21.49
N ILE A 217 12.45 22.97 20.82
CA ILE A 217 11.25 22.21 21.23
C ILE A 217 11.44 21.57 22.62
N ASP A 218 12.60 20.99 22.91
CA ASP A 218 12.89 20.37 24.22
C ASP A 218 13.04 21.41 25.36
N ASN A 219 13.52 22.62 25.04
CA ASN A 219 13.51 23.73 25.98
C ASN A 219 12.08 24.19 26.30
N LEU A 220 11.20 24.29 25.29
CA LEU A 220 9.79 24.64 25.46
C LEU A 220 9.04 23.58 26.31
N LYS A 221 9.36 22.30 26.10
CA LYS A 221 8.82 21.19 26.89
C LYS A 221 9.02 21.36 28.40
N SER A 222 10.18 21.89 28.82
CA SER A 222 10.49 22.12 30.25
C SER A 222 9.53 23.09 30.95
N GLY A 223 8.86 23.97 30.19
CA GLY A 223 7.82 24.88 30.70
C GLY A 223 6.41 24.29 30.70
N LEU A 224 6.16 23.26 29.87
CA LEU A 224 4.84 22.65 29.68
C LEU A 224 4.61 21.43 30.57
N PHE A 225 5.67 20.80 31.07
CA PHE A 225 5.55 19.64 31.95
C PHE A 225 5.29 20.12 33.40
N PRO A 226 4.14 19.79 34.00
CA PRO A 226 3.80 20.24 35.34
C PRO A 226 4.83 19.73 36.37
N LYS A 227 5.28 20.62 37.25
CA LYS A 227 6.19 20.27 38.36
C LYS A 227 5.47 19.61 39.53
N ASP A 228 4.14 19.65 39.54
CA ASP A 228 3.27 19.20 40.63
C ASP A 228 2.90 17.70 40.57
N GLY A 229 3.58 16.93 39.72
CA GLY A 229 3.41 15.47 39.62
C GLY A 229 2.19 15.00 38.81
N THR A 230 1.34 15.91 38.34
CA THR A 230 0.30 15.59 37.35
C THR A 230 0.92 15.40 35.97
N VAL A 231 1.02 14.16 35.49
CA VAL A 231 1.50 13.82 34.14
C VAL A 231 0.38 14.08 33.14
N PRO A 232 0.48 15.07 32.24
CA PRO A 232 -0.52 15.28 31.21
C PRO A 232 -0.60 14.07 30.29
N LYS A 233 -1.80 13.74 29.82
CA LYS A 233 -1.97 12.66 28.85
C LYS A 233 -1.19 13.00 27.56
N GLY A 234 -0.49 12.02 27.02
CA GLY A 234 0.42 12.18 25.88
C GLY A 234 1.87 12.53 26.23
N GLN A 235 2.20 12.81 27.50
CA GLN A 235 3.58 13.16 27.90
C GLN A 235 4.62 12.10 27.49
N ALA A 236 4.33 10.82 27.73
CA ALA A 236 5.22 9.71 27.37
C ALA A 236 5.45 9.61 25.85
N LEU A 237 4.41 9.90 25.05
CA LEU A 237 4.50 9.91 23.59
C LEU A 237 5.48 11.00 23.12
N ILE A 238 5.34 12.22 23.64
CA ILE A 238 6.24 13.35 23.30
C ILE A 238 7.68 13.04 23.68
N VAL A 239 7.91 12.51 24.90
CA VAL A 239 9.26 12.13 25.34
C VAL A 239 9.86 11.08 24.43
N GLY A 240 9.10 10.02 24.11
CA GLY A 240 9.56 8.97 23.19
C GLY A 240 9.84 9.50 21.78
N LEU A 241 9.00 10.40 21.24
CA LEU A 241 9.22 11.03 19.93
C LEU A 241 10.48 11.90 19.92
N LEU A 242 10.71 12.69 20.96
CA LEU A 242 11.92 13.51 21.12
C LEU A 242 13.19 12.65 21.17
N GLU A 243 13.20 11.62 22.02
CA GLU A 243 14.33 10.69 22.14
C GLU A 243 14.65 10.02 20.79
N GLN A 244 13.62 9.54 20.10
CA GLN A 244 13.78 8.96 18.77
C GLN A 244 14.34 9.96 17.75
N LEU A 245 13.84 11.20 17.75
CA LEU A 245 14.33 12.24 16.84
C LEU A 245 15.78 12.64 17.13
N TYR A 246 16.19 12.66 18.39
CA TYR A 246 17.59 12.86 18.75
C TYR A 246 18.47 11.68 18.29
N GLU A 247 18.03 10.44 18.49
CA GLU A 247 18.72 9.26 17.96
C GLU A 247 18.84 9.32 16.43
N GLU A 248 17.76 9.65 15.73
CA GLU A 248 17.73 9.71 14.27
C GLU A 248 18.61 10.83 13.70
N THR A 249 18.55 12.04 14.27
CA THR A 249 19.40 13.14 13.82
C THR A 249 20.88 12.85 14.06
N HIS A 250 21.22 12.23 15.20
CA HIS A 250 22.58 11.81 15.48
C HIS A 250 23.07 10.73 14.51
N ASP A 251 22.26 9.68 14.29
CA ASP A 251 22.56 8.59 13.37
C ASP A 251 22.73 9.10 11.92
N LEU A 252 21.89 10.03 11.47
CA LEU A 252 22.01 10.64 10.14
C LEU A 252 23.30 11.46 9.99
N ILE A 253 23.67 12.24 11.00
CA ILE A 253 24.94 12.99 11.00
C ILE A 253 26.12 12.02 10.94
N ALA A 254 26.12 10.98 11.78
CA ALA A 254 27.18 9.97 11.80
C ALA A 254 27.28 9.18 10.48
N SER A 255 26.15 8.85 9.88
CA SER A 255 26.06 8.06 8.63
C SER A 255 26.15 8.88 7.34
N THR A 256 26.32 10.21 7.44
CA THR A 256 26.42 11.10 6.27
C THR A 256 27.55 10.69 5.33
N ASP A 257 28.75 10.45 5.88
CA ASP A 257 29.96 10.22 5.08
C ASP A 257 30.25 8.72 4.88
N CYS A 258 29.78 7.86 5.79
CA CYS A 258 29.97 6.42 5.68
C CYS A 258 28.83 5.66 6.38
N ILE A 259 27.88 5.14 5.62
CA ILE A 259 26.96 4.10 6.11
C ILE A 259 27.80 2.85 6.40
N SER A 260 27.53 2.17 7.52
CA SER A 260 28.21 0.90 7.84
C SER A 260 28.20 -0.05 6.64
N ASP A 261 29.34 -0.71 6.38
CA ASP A 261 29.48 -1.67 5.27
C ASP A 261 28.43 -2.78 5.31
N SER A 262 27.94 -3.14 6.51
CA SER A 262 26.89 -4.13 6.71
C SER A 262 25.52 -3.66 6.19
N LEU A 263 25.25 -2.35 6.26
CA LEU A 263 23.97 -1.73 5.93
C LEU A 263 23.92 -1.15 4.52
N LYS A 264 25.07 -0.77 3.95
CA LYS A 264 25.16 -0.16 2.62
C LYS A 264 24.42 -0.95 1.53
N PRO A 265 24.53 -2.29 1.42
CA PRO A 265 23.77 -3.05 0.42
C PRO A 265 22.25 -2.97 0.61
N ILE A 266 21.78 -2.87 1.86
CA ILE A 266 20.35 -2.74 2.17
C ILE A 266 19.87 -1.33 1.80
N ALA A 267 20.64 -0.31 2.17
CA ALA A 267 20.33 1.08 1.84
C ALA A 267 20.27 1.31 0.32
N ASP A 268 21.25 0.81 -0.43
CA ASP A 268 21.28 0.93 -1.89
C ASP A 268 20.10 0.20 -2.55
N ARG A 269 19.77 -1.02 -2.07
CA ARG A 269 18.58 -1.76 -2.55
C ARG A 269 17.29 -1.01 -2.27
N LEU A 270 17.13 -0.42 -1.08
CA LEU A 270 15.93 0.36 -0.74
C LEU A 270 15.82 1.65 -1.55
N LYS A 271 16.93 2.35 -1.80
CA LYS A 271 16.95 3.53 -2.68
C LYS A 271 16.48 3.16 -4.10
N GLU A 272 16.97 2.04 -4.62
CA GLU A 272 16.55 1.55 -5.95
C GLU A 272 15.07 1.19 -5.98
N ILE A 273 14.59 0.41 -5.00
CA ILE A 273 13.16 0.08 -4.87
C ILE A 273 12.31 1.35 -4.81
N LYS A 274 12.70 2.32 -3.96
CA LYS A 274 11.99 3.59 -3.82
C LYS A 274 11.94 4.36 -5.14
N ASN A 275 13.06 4.50 -5.84
CA ASN A 275 13.11 5.19 -7.13
C ASN A 275 12.19 4.53 -8.17
N GLN A 276 12.17 3.20 -8.22
CA GLN A 276 11.27 2.46 -9.10
C GLN A 276 9.81 2.66 -8.72
N LEU A 277 9.47 2.59 -7.42
CA LEU A 277 8.13 2.85 -6.92
C LEU A 277 7.66 4.29 -7.16
N GLU A 278 8.54 5.29 -7.02
CA GLU A 278 8.22 6.70 -7.29
C GLU A 278 7.93 6.92 -8.78
N ARG A 279 8.73 6.31 -9.67
CA ARG A 279 8.46 6.34 -11.12
C ARG A 279 7.14 5.67 -11.45
N LEU A 280 6.88 4.50 -10.87
CA LEU A 280 5.62 3.78 -11.06
C LEU A 280 4.43 4.58 -10.52
N ALA A 281 4.55 5.23 -9.37
CA ALA A 281 3.48 6.05 -8.80
C ALA A 281 3.10 7.23 -9.72
N LEU A 282 4.05 7.79 -10.47
CA LEU A 282 3.79 8.86 -11.45
C LEU A 282 3.00 8.36 -12.67
N THR A 283 3.25 7.13 -13.12
CA THR A 283 2.61 6.55 -14.31
C THR A 283 1.55 5.50 -13.98
N HIS A 284 1.22 5.33 -12.70
CA HIS A 284 0.44 4.21 -12.17
C HIS A 284 -0.88 4.00 -12.90
N ARG A 285 -1.61 5.09 -13.14
CA ARG A 285 -2.92 5.08 -13.80
C ARG A 285 -2.89 4.52 -15.22
N TRP A 286 -1.71 4.46 -15.85
CA TRP A 286 -1.57 4.14 -17.28
C TRP A 286 -0.82 2.84 -17.53
N THR A 287 0.12 2.47 -16.66
CA THR A 287 1.10 1.42 -16.97
C THR A 287 1.24 0.36 -15.88
N LEU A 288 0.67 0.55 -14.69
CA LEU A 288 0.83 -0.44 -13.63
C LEU A 288 -0.08 -1.63 -13.90
N ARG A 289 0.51 -2.83 -13.89
CA ARG A 289 -0.22 -4.05 -13.55
C ARG A 289 -0.04 -4.32 -12.07
N GLU A 290 -1.11 -4.53 -11.34
CA GLU A 290 -1.09 -4.67 -9.87
C GLU A 290 -0.08 -5.73 -9.43
N THR A 291 0.06 -6.79 -10.23
CA THR A 291 1.01 -7.87 -10.01
C THR A 291 2.48 -7.42 -9.98
N ASP A 292 2.85 -6.31 -10.63
CA ASP A 292 4.21 -5.74 -10.57
C ASP A 292 4.59 -5.33 -9.14
N LEU A 293 3.61 -4.96 -8.29
CA LEU A 293 3.84 -4.62 -6.88
C LEU A 293 4.35 -5.80 -6.05
N TYR A 294 4.05 -7.04 -6.47
CA TYR A 294 4.46 -8.25 -5.76
C TYR A 294 5.97 -8.31 -5.55
N THR A 295 6.75 -7.99 -6.58
CA THR A 295 8.21 -8.08 -6.49
C THR A 295 8.73 -7.09 -5.45
N PHE A 296 8.20 -5.87 -5.41
CA PHE A 296 8.59 -4.90 -4.39
C PHE A 296 8.16 -5.35 -2.99
N GLN A 297 6.93 -5.83 -2.81
CA GLN A 297 6.46 -6.36 -1.53
C GLN A 297 7.37 -7.48 -1.00
N LEU A 298 7.72 -8.44 -1.84
CA LEU A 298 8.60 -9.55 -1.46
C LEU A 298 9.98 -9.05 -1.03
N GLN A 299 10.58 -8.15 -1.82
CA GLN A 299 11.89 -7.58 -1.49
C GLN A 299 11.89 -6.79 -0.18
N LEU A 300 10.82 -6.03 0.10
CA LEU A 300 10.68 -5.28 1.35
C LEU A 300 10.46 -6.22 2.54
N GLN A 301 9.69 -7.30 2.37
CA GLN A 301 9.51 -8.32 3.40
C GLN A 301 10.80 -9.08 3.70
N GLU A 302 11.60 -9.41 2.69
CA GLU A 302 12.93 -10.00 2.88
C GLU A 302 13.83 -9.10 3.73
N ILE A 303 13.82 -7.79 3.46
CA ILE A 303 14.57 -6.79 4.24
C ILE A 303 14.04 -6.70 5.67
N GLU A 304 12.72 -6.69 5.85
CA GLU A 304 12.09 -6.64 7.17
C GLU A 304 12.43 -7.88 8.01
N LYS A 305 12.49 -9.07 7.40
CA LYS A 305 12.89 -10.32 8.07
C LYS A 305 14.33 -10.29 8.63
N LEU A 306 15.18 -9.37 8.15
CA LEU A 306 16.53 -9.17 8.69
C LEU A 306 16.53 -8.31 9.97
N ARG A 307 15.46 -7.55 10.24
CA ARG A 307 15.35 -6.68 11.41
C ARG A 307 15.00 -7.48 12.65
N GLN A 308 15.57 -7.09 13.78
CA GLN A 308 15.22 -7.60 15.11
C GLN A 308 14.76 -6.44 15.98
N ASN A 309 13.49 -6.45 16.40
CA ASN A 309 12.87 -5.36 17.18
C ASN A 309 13.07 -3.97 16.52
N GLY A 310 12.94 -3.89 15.20
CA GLY A 310 13.05 -2.64 14.46
C GLY A 310 14.49 -2.14 14.20
N LYS A 311 15.52 -2.88 14.60
CA LYS A 311 16.93 -2.53 14.31
C LYS A 311 17.63 -3.63 13.51
N PHE A 312 18.49 -3.25 12.58
CA PHE A 312 19.45 -4.16 11.95
C PHE A 312 20.64 -4.34 12.89
N ARG A 313 21.21 -5.53 12.94
CA ARG A 313 22.37 -5.84 13.79
C ARG A 313 23.50 -6.37 12.94
N ASP A 314 24.72 -5.98 13.28
CA ASP A 314 25.89 -6.47 12.55
C ASP A 314 26.25 -7.89 13.02
N PRO A 315 26.14 -8.92 12.15
CA PRO A 315 26.51 -10.28 12.51
C PRO A 315 28.01 -10.45 12.79
N LYS A 316 28.87 -9.51 12.37
CA LYS A 316 30.31 -9.53 12.61
C LYS A 316 30.71 -8.91 13.95
N SER A 317 29.80 -8.21 14.63
CA SER A 317 30.08 -7.59 15.92
C SER A 317 29.85 -8.59 17.06
N GLU A 318 30.86 -8.82 17.90
CA GLU A 318 30.78 -9.71 19.08
C GLU A 318 29.64 -9.37 20.05
N LYS A 319 29.15 -8.12 20.03
CA LYS A 319 28.07 -7.62 20.91
C LYS A 319 26.73 -7.47 20.21
N ASN A 320 26.59 -7.95 18.96
CA ASN A 320 25.37 -7.78 18.18
C ASN A 320 24.98 -6.27 18.10
N ALA A 321 26.00 -5.42 17.94
CA ALA A 321 25.87 -3.97 17.98
C ALA A 321 24.95 -3.46 16.86
N VAL A 322 24.33 -2.31 17.11
CA VAL A 322 23.50 -1.62 16.13
C VAL A 322 24.43 -0.73 15.30
N PRO A 323 24.64 -1.02 14.00
CA PRO A 323 25.47 -0.20 13.13
C PRO A 323 24.81 1.13 12.77
N ASP A 324 25.62 2.16 12.50
CA ASP A 324 25.17 3.49 12.06
C ASP A 324 24.51 3.44 10.67
N GLY A 325 23.48 4.28 10.48
CA GLY A 325 22.66 4.36 9.26
C GLY A 325 21.28 3.71 9.38
N GLN A 326 20.84 3.40 10.61
CA GLN A 326 19.51 2.83 10.87
C GLN A 326 18.40 3.79 10.46
N ALA A 327 18.54 5.08 10.78
CA ALA A 327 17.52 6.10 10.55
C ALA A 327 17.21 6.23 9.07
N LEU A 328 18.25 6.29 8.22
CA LEU A 328 18.10 6.34 6.77
C LEU A 328 17.35 5.12 6.24
N ILE A 329 17.73 3.91 6.65
CA ILE A 329 17.10 2.66 6.18
C ILE A 329 15.64 2.60 6.60
N ASN A 330 15.33 2.94 7.86
CA ASN A 330 13.96 2.94 8.36
C ASN A 330 13.09 3.97 7.63
N PHE A 331 13.62 5.17 7.33
CA PHE A 331 12.92 6.17 6.52
C PHE A 331 12.64 5.69 5.10
N LEU A 332 13.62 5.08 4.44
CA LEU A 332 13.46 4.52 3.09
C LEU A 332 12.42 3.39 3.08
N LEU A 333 12.51 2.46 4.01
CA LEU A 333 11.62 1.30 4.11
C LEU A 333 10.17 1.75 4.29
N ARG A 334 9.92 2.70 5.21
CA ARG A 334 8.61 3.34 5.40
C ARG A 334 8.14 4.06 4.14
N GLY A 335 9.03 4.79 3.48
CA GLY A 335 8.76 5.46 2.21
C GLY A 335 8.22 4.50 1.15
N CYS A 336 8.83 3.33 1.02
CA CYS A 336 8.41 2.27 0.10
C CYS A 336 7.04 1.69 0.45
N TYR A 337 6.79 1.31 1.71
CA TYR A 337 5.48 0.80 2.12
C TYR A 337 4.36 1.82 1.93
N ARG A 338 4.62 3.10 2.24
CA ARG A 338 3.65 4.18 2.00
C ARG A 338 3.28 4.30 0.52
N LEU A 339 4.25 4.21 -0.39
CA LEU A 339 4.00 4.25 -1.83
C LEU A 339 3.17 3.04 -2.29
N ILE A 340 3.49 1.83 -1.82
CA ILE A 340 2.73 0.61 -2.17
C ILE A 340 1.30 0.69 -1.64
N THR A 341 1.11 1.04 -0.36
CA THR A 341 -0.23 1.21 0.23
C THR A 341 -1.05 2.21 -0.56
N LYS A 342 -0.45 3.35 -0.93
CA LYS A 342 -1.12 4.37 -1.74
C LYS A 342 -1.54 3.83 -3.11
N MET A 343 -0.64 3.18 -3.85
CA MET A 343 -0.96 2.61 -5.16
C MET A 343 -2.06 1.53 -5.08
N LEU A 344 -2.00 0.66 -4.08
CA LEU A 344 -3.04 -0.35 -3.84
C LEU A 344 -4.39 0.27 -3.48
N SER A 345 -4.40 1.43 -2.83
CA SER A 345 -5.64 2.16 -2.48
C SER A 345 -6.24 2.93 -3.65
N GLU A 346 -5.44 3.32 -4.64
CA GLU A 346 -5.87 4.04 -5.84
C GLU A 346 -6.29 3.10 -6.98
N ASN A 347 -6.25 1.78 -6.77
CA ASN A 347 -6.67 0.81 -7.78
C ASN A 347 -8.18 0.88 -8.02
N VAL A 348 -8.55 0.82 -9.30
CA VAL A 348 -9.92 0.93 -9.80
C VAL A 348 -10.43 -0.48 -10.13
N PRO A 349 -11.70 -0.84 -9.85
CA PRO A 349 -12.27 -2.16 -10.17
C PRO A 349 -12.57 -2.29 -11.68
N VAL A 350 -11.52 -2.24 -12.48
CA VAL A 350 -11.54 -2.35 -13.94
C VAL A 350 -10.44 -3.32 -14.33
N SER A 351 -10.79 -4.32 -15.13
CA SER A 351 -9.78 -5.26 -15.62
C SER A 351 -8.78 -4.58 -16.56
N GLU A 352 -7.56 -5.12 -16.63
CA GLU A 352 -6.52 -4.65 -17.55
C GLU A 352 -7.02 -4.54 -19.01
N ALA A 353 -7.93 -5.42 -19.43
CA ALA A 353 -8.46 -5.46 -20.80
C ALA A 353 -9.28 -4.21 -21.17
N ILE A 354 -10.03 -3.63 -20.23
CA ILE A 354 -10.89 -2.44 -20.49
C ILE A 354 -10.35 -1.16 -19.84
N MET A 355 -9.25 -1.24 -19.09
CA MET A 355 -8.54 -0.09 -18.51
C MET A 355 -8.19 1.00 -19.54
N PRO A 356 -7.77 0.69 -20.80
CA PRO A 356 -7.51 1.74 -21.80
C PRO A 356 -8.74 2.59 -22.12
N ILE A 357 -9.94 2.00 -22.15
CA ILE A 357 -11.20 2.70 -22.38
C ILE A 357 -11.54 3.56 -21.16
N TYR A 358 -11.44 2.99 -19.95
CA TYR A 358 -11.66 3.72 -18.71
C TYR A 358 -10.76 4.96 -18.59
N ASN A 359 -9.48 4.84 -18.94
CA ASN A 359 -8.51 5.93 -18.93
C ASN A 359 -8.85 7.04 -19.93
N GLN A 360 -9.29 6.67 -21.14
CA GLN A 360 -9.74 7.63 -22.14
C GLN A 360 -10.97 8.41 -21.65
N LEU A 361 -11.98 7.70 -21.13
CA LEU A 361 -13.19 8.31 -20.59
C LEU A 361 -12.90 9.22 -19.39
N SER A 362 -12.03 8.78 -18.48
CA SER A 362 -11.61 9.57 -17.31
C SER A 362 -10.91 10.86 -17.72
N THR A 363 -10.13 10.83 -18.80
CA THR A 363 -9.47 12.01 -19.36
C THR A 363 -10.49 12.95 -19.97
N VAL A 364 -11.43 12.44 -20.77
CA VAL A 364 -12.51 13.25 -21.38
C VAL A 364 -13.35 13.92 -20.29
N ARG A 365 -13.78 13.16 -19.27
CA ARG A 365 -14.49 13.71 -18.10
C ARG A 365 -13.73 14.86 -17.46
N ARG A 366 -12.44 14.66 -17.19
CA ARG A 366 -11.63 15.73 -16.57
C ARG A 366 -11.59 16.96 -17.45
N CYS A 367 -11.38 16.81 -18.76
CA CYS A 367 -11.40 17.94 -19.68
C CYS A 367 -12.76 18.64 -19.70
N LEU A 368 -13.88 17.90 -19.73
CA LEU A 368 -15.23 18.47 -19.68
C LEU A 368 -15.46 19.25 -18.39
N VAL A 369 -15.06 18.71 -17.23
CA VAL A 369 -15.15 19.43 -15.94
C VAL A 369 -14.36 20.73 -15.94
N GLU A 370 -13.15 20.75 -16.52
CA GLU A 370 -12.36 21.97 -16.66
C GLU A 370 -13.04 22.98 -17.60
N VAL A 371 -13.65 22.52 -18.69
CA VAL A 371 -14.46 23.36 -19.59
C VAL A 371 -15.68 23.91 -18.86
N THR A 372 -16.39 23.14 -18.04
CA THR A 372 -17.52 23.64 -17.26
C THR A 372 -17.10 24.67 -16.21
N LYS A 373 -15.92 24.52 -15.59
CA LYS A 373 -15.46 25.42 -14.52
C LYS A 373 -14.84 26.71 -15.04
N TYR A 374 -14.01 26.60 -16.08
CA TYR A 374 -13.14 27.69 -16.55
C TYR A 374 -13.33 28.01 -18.02
N GLY A 375 -13.85 27.05 -18.79
CA GLY A 375 -14.20 27.27 -20.18
C GLY A 375 -15.46 28.12 -20.30
N ARG A 376 -15.42 29.09 -21.20
CA ARG A 376 -16.62 29.62 -21.84
C ARG A 376 -16.48 29.24 -23.31
N PRO A 377 -17.05 28.11 -23.74
CA PRO A 377 -17.06 27.78 -25.15
C PRO A 377 -17.79 28.92 -25.89
N ASP A 378 -17.14 29.52 -26.89
CA ASP A 378 -17.73 30.63 -27.65
C ASP A 378 -18.74 30.10 -28.67
N SER A 379 -18.62 28.81 -29.05
CA SER A 379 -19.58 28.13 -29.91
C SER A 379 -19.65 26.64 -29.61
N ALA A 380 -20.77 26.00 -29.98
CA ALA A 380 -20.92 24.55 -29.90
C ALA A 380 -19.81 23.78 -30.67
N ARG A 381 -19.11 24.45 -31.60
CA ARG A 381 -18.00 23.84 -32.34
C ARG A 381 -16.78 23.56 -31.47
N ASP A 382 -16.59 24.33 -30.40
CA ASP A 382 -15.47 24.13 -29.47
C ASP A 382 -15.60 22.81 -28.70
N LEU A 383 -16.82 22.27 -28.66
CA LEU A 383 -17.14 20.99 -28.02
C LEU A 383 -17.05 19.79 -28.98
N TYR A 384 -16.86 20.00 -30.29
CA TYR A 384 -16.74 18.91 -31.26
C TYR A 384 -15.63 17.89 -30.97
N PRO A 385 -14.42 18.29 -30.51
CA PRO A 385 -13.39 17.32 -30.18
C PRO A 385 -13.85 16.29 -29.12
N TYR A 386 -14.65 16.73 -28.15
CA TYR A 386 -15.21 15.84 -27.13
C TYR A 386 -16.30 14.94 -27.70
N GLN A 387 -17.22 15.48 -28.52
CA GLN A 387 -18.23 14.69 -29.24
C GLN A 387 -17.58 13.56 -30.06
N LEU A 388 -16.59 13.91 -30.88
CA LEU A 388 -15.89 12.95 -31.73
C LEU A 388 -15.16 11.90 -30.90
N LYS A 389 -14.55 12.30 -29.77
CA LYS A 389 -13.85 11.37 -28.90
C LYS A 389 -14.81 10.40 -28.21
N LEU A 390 -15.94 10.88 -27.70
CA LEU A 390 -16.96 10.03 -27.08
C LEU A 390 -17.59 9.07 -28.10
N ALA A 391 -17.96 9.56 -29.29
CA ALA A 391 -18.46 8.72 -30.36
C ALA A 391 -17.43 7.66 -30.79
N SER A 392 -16.15 8.02 -30.86
CA SER A 392 -15.07 7.06 -31.15
C SER A 392 -14.95 5.97 -30.09
N ILE A 393 -15.14 6.27 -28.81
CA ILE A 393 -15.13 5.28 -27.73
C ILE A 393 -16.40 4.43 -27.82
N ASP A 394 -17.56 5.07 -28.01
CA ASP A 394 -18.85 4.40 -28.11
C ASP A 394 -18.90 3.37 -29.24
N ASN A 395 -18.32 3.71 -30.40
CA ASN A 395 -18.21 2.80 -31.55
C ASN A 395 -17.35 1.55 -31.28
N MET A 396 -16.60 1.49 -30.17
CA MET A 396 -15.90 0.26 -29.76
C MET A 396 -16.86 -0.76 -29.14
N ARG A 397 -18.10 -0.37 -28.78
CA ARG A 397 -19.12 -1.27 -28.22
C ARG A 397 -19.79 -2.09 -29.32
N ILE A 398 -20.09 -3.35 -29.00
CA ILE A 398 -20.96 -4.21 -29.78
C ILE A 398 -22.19 -4.50 -28.94
N ASN A 399 -23.39 -4.14 -29.42
CA ASN A 399 -24.65 -4.25 -28.68
C ASN A 399 -24.60 -3.59 -27.28
N GLY A 400 -23.90 -2.46 -27.17
CA GLY A 400 -23.77 -1.71 -25.91
C GLY A 400 -22.72 -2.25 -24.93
N VAL A 401 -21.94 -3.27 -25.32
CA VAL A 401 -20.91 -3.91 -24.48
C VAL A 401 -19.53 -3.75 -25.11
N PHE A 402 -18.50 -3.42 -24.31
CA PHE A 402 -17.10 -3.51 -24.77
C PHE A 402 -16.60 -4.96 -24.58
N TYR A 403 -16.07 -5.55 -25.64
CA TYR A 403 -15.50 -6.89 -25.60
C TYR A 403 -13.98 -6.82 -25.52
N ASP A 404 -13.39 -7.84 -24.91
CA ASP A 404 -11.95 -8.04 -24.95
C ASP A 404 -11.49 -8.70 -26.27
N GLU A 405 -10.20 -8.96 -26.42
CA GLU A 405 -9.63 -9.53 -27.65
C GLU A 405 -10.14 -10.95 -27.96
N ASP A 406 -10.59 -11.67 -26.92
CA ASP A 406 -11.12 -13.04 -27.03
C ASP A 406 -12.65 -13.07 -27.21
N GLY A 407 -13.32 -11.92 -27.19
CA GLY A 407 -14.77 -11.81 -27.29
C GLY A 407 -15.52 -12.05 -25.97
N ASN A 408 -14.83 -11.99 -24.83
CA ASN A 408 -15.42 -12.07 -23.50
C ASN A 408 -15.84 -10.68 -23.00
N ILE A 409 -16.71 -10.67 -21.99
CA ILE A 409 -17.13 -9.44 -21.31
C ILE A 409 -16.15 -9.17 -20.15
N PRO A 410 -15.31 -8.13 -20.23
CA PRO A 410 -14.34 -7.80 -19.18
C PRO A 410 -15.02 -7.17 -17.96
N GLU A 411 -14.43 -7.39 -16.78
CA GLU A 411 -14.86 -6.75 -15.53
C GLU A 411 -14.64 -5.23 -15.56
N GLY A 412 -15.54 -4.46 -14.96
CA GLY A 412 -15.53 -3.00 -15.00
C GLY A 412 -16.44 -2.38 -16.07
N GLN A 413 -17.20 -3.20 -16.80
CA GLN A 413 -18.15 -2.76 -17.83
C GLN A 413 -19.11 -1.65 -17.36
N ALA A 414 -19.82 -1.91 -16.26
CA ALA A 414 -20.82 -0.99 -15.74
C ALA A 414 -20.22 0.39 -15.43
N MET A 415 -18.97 0.43 -14.98
CA MET A 415 -18.29 1.67 -14.66
C MET A 415 -17.86 2.44 -15.92
N CYS A 416 -17.35 1.76 -16.95
CA CYS A 416 -17.07 2.38 -18.24
C CYS A 416 -18.36 2.92 -18.89
N VAL A 417 -19.46 2.18 -18.83
CA VAL A 417 -20.75 2.62 -19.36
C VAL A 417 -21.29 3.82 -18.58
N ALA A 418 -21.25 3.78 -17.25
CA ALA A 418 -21.67 4.91 -16.42
C ALA A 418 -20.84 6.17 -16.68
N LEU A 419 -19.51 6.02 -16.80
CA LEU A 419 -18.60 7.14 -17.07
C LEU A 419 -18.78 7.71 -18.49
N LEU A 420 -19.06 6.87 -19.48
CA LEU A 420 -19.41 7.31 -20.83
C LEU A 420 -20.72 8.10 -20.84
N ASN A 421 -21.75 7.62 -20.14
CA ASN A 421 -23.01 8.34 -19.99
C ASN A 421 -22.81 9.68 -19.27
N GLU A 422 -22.07 9.71 -18.16
CA GLU A 422 -21.73 10.95 -17.44
C GLU A 422 -21.02 11.95 -18.37
N CYS A 423 -20.11 11.49 -19.22
CA CYS A 423 -19.46 12.36 -20.20
C CYS A 423 -20.41 12.92 -21.26
N TYR A 424 -21.35 12.10 -21.75
CA TYR A 424 -22.38 12.58 -22.67
C TYR A 424 -23.31 13.59 -22.00
N ASP A 425 -23.74 13.33 -20.76
CA ASP A 425 -24.60 14.23 -19.99
C ASP A 425 -23.92 15.60 -19.78
N MET A 426 -22.66 15.62 -19.30
CA MET A 426 -21.89 16.87 -19.13
C MET A 426 -21.72 17.62 -20.46
N LEU A 427 -21.49 16.89 -21.54
CA LEU A 427 -21.34 17.48 -22.87
C LEU A 427 -22.66 18.07 -23.38
N HIS A 428 -23.79 17.39 -23.18
CA HIS A 428 -25.10 17.88 -23.54
C HIS A 428 -25.48 19.13 -22.75
N ASP A 429 -25.21 19.14 -21.44
CA ASP A 429 -25.41 20.31 -20.59
C ASP A 429 -24.58 21.50 -21.08
N LEU A 430 -23.30 21.28 -21.42
CA LEU A 430 -22.44 22.33 -21.97
C LEU A 430 -22.97 22.88 -23.30
N ILE A 431 -23.43 22.02 -24.22
CA ILE A 431 -24.01 22.47 -25.49
C ILE A 431 -25.25 23.33 -25.25
N ALA A 432 -26.15 22.89 -24.35
CA ALA A 432 -27.35 23.64 -24.01
C ALA A 432 -27.02 25.03 -23.44
N THR A 433 -26.00 25.13 -22.55
CA THR A 433 -25.59 26.43 -22.01
C THR A 433 -25.02 27.39 -23.05
N VAL A 434 -24.40 26.87 -24.11
CA VAL A 434 -23.86 27.71 -25.20
C VAL A 434 -25.00 28.18 -26.11
N ASP A 435 -25.97 27.31 -26.38
CA ASP A 435 -27.14 27.64 -27.19
C ASP A 435 -28.06 28.66 -26.48
N ASP A 436 -28.14 28.64 -25.15
CA ASP A 436 -28.88 29.64 -24.34
C ASP A 436 -28.20 31.02 -24.28
N CYS A 437 -26.90 31.11 -24.63
CA CYS A 437 -26.13 32.36 -24.62
C CYS A 437 -26.08 33.09 -25.99
N LEU A 438 -26.61 32.47 -27.05
CA LEU A 438 -26.77 33.05 -28.39
C LEU A 438 -28.18 33.64 -28.56
#